data_AF-A0A962G238-F1
#
_entry.id   AF-A0A962G238-F1
#
_cell.length_a   1.000
_cell.length_b   1.000
_cell.length_c   1.000
_cell.angle_alpha   90.00
_cell.angle_beta   90.00
_cell.angle_gamma   90.00
#
_symmetry.space_group_name_H-M   'P 1'
#
loop_
_entity.id
_entity.type
_entity.pdbx_description
1 polymer ?
#
loop_
_entity_poly.entity_id
_entity_poly.type
_entity_poly.pdbx_seq_one_letter_code
_entity_poly.pdbx_strand_id
1 'polypeptide(L)'
;MNVIPRLLLIVLITACGIAHAETQFTYQGRLGNAGQPADGLHDFQFRLFDDEIAGGQVGVDQSLSSVDVDAGIFTVQLDFGDGPFNAAPRWLEIAVRETGAGAYTTLTPRQRIGAAPFAIETLFVAPGAVDNIALQDNAVTTQKIADGNIFHDDLANFAVGTAKLSNQAVTRLKIADNAIGTSQIEDDVVTSADIRDGTITPDDIDGGLYARKTQVLYYTSQAAVSAGKVVATVSCADNNDIPVIAVCNPLLTLSALRLVSERISDFGSDAGPATLQCRMVNDNPSVPEAFEATIGCVAVP
;
A
#
# COMPACT_ATOMS: atom_id res chain seq x y z
N MET A 1 64.38 -50.96 1.31
CA MET A 1 63.63 -49.98 0.49
C MET A 1 62.47 -49.49 1.34
N ASN A 2 62.60 -48.30 1.93
CA ASN A 2 61.56 -47.69 2.76
C ASN A 2 60.49 -47.05 1.88
N VAL A 3 59.25 -47.52 1.99
CA VAL A 3 58.07 -46.86 1.42
C VAL A 3 57.37 -46.10 2.54
N ILE A 4 57.48 -44.77 2.54
CA ILE A 4 56.74 -43.90 3.45
C ILE A 4 55.39 -43.60 2.78
N PRO A 5 54.24 -43.95 3.36
CA PRO A 5 52.95 -43.61 2.76
C PRO A 5 52.68 -42.12 2.95
N ARG A 6 52.51 -41.39 1.84
CA ARG A 6 52.05 -40.00 1.83
C ARG A 6 50.52 -39.98 1.98
N LEU A 7 50.03 -39.43 3.09
CA LEU A 7 48.62 -39.12 3.31
C LEU A 7 48.23 -37.92 2.43
N LEU A 8 47.38 -38.13 1.43
CA LEU A 8 46.78 -37.07 0.64
C LEU A 8 45.50 -36.61 1.34
N LEU A 9 45.51 -35.42 1.95
CA LEU A 9 44.32 -34.80 2.54
C LEU A 9 43.50 -34.13 1.44
N ILE A 10 42.38 -34.73 1.05
CA ILE A 10 41.36 -34.14 0.17
C ILE A 10 40.40 -33.35 1.06
N VAL A 11 40.39 -32.03 0.95
CA VAL A 11 39.37 -31.17 1.57
C VAL A 11 38.13 -31.20 0.71
N LEU A 12 37.13 -31.96 1.14
CA LEU A 12 35.80 -32.00 0.53
C LEU A 12 35.04 -30.75 0.96
N ILE A 13 34.79 -29.81 0.03
CA ILE A 13 33.90 -28.69 0.26
C ILE A 13 32.47 -29.25 0.31
N THR A 14 31.93 -29.41 1.52
CA THR A 14 30.54 -29.81 1.71
C THR A 14 29.66 -28.60 1.39
N ALA A 15 28.86 -28.71 0.33
CA ALA A 15 27.73 -27.81 0.14
C ALA A 15 26.76 -28.02 1.32
N CYS A 16 26.47 -26.94 2.05
CA CYS A 16 25.44 -26.93 3.08
C CYS A 16 24.09 -27.11 2.39
N GLY A 17 23.66 -28.37 2.25
CA GLY A 17 22.28 -28.69 1.97
C GLY A 17 21.45 -28.30 3.19
N ILE A 18 20.24 -27.80 2.94
CA ILE A 18 19.22 -27.58 3.96
C ILE A 18 19.09 -28.88 4.76
N ALA A 19 19.49 -28.87 6.03
CA ALA A 19 19.41 -30.04 6.90
C ALA A 19 17.92 -30.28 7.21
N HIS A 20 17.27 -31.10 6.39
CA HIS A 20 16.00 -31.69 6.79
C HIS A 20 16.31 -32.67 7.92
N ALA A 21 15.47 -32.71 8.96
CA ALA A 21 15.61 -33.73 9.99
C ALA A 21 15.58 -35.11 9.31
N GLU A 22 16.57 -35.95 9.61
CA GLU A 22 16.64 -37.32 9.11
C GLU A 22 15.40 -38.09 9.59
N THR A 23 14.63 -38.67 8.67
CA THR A 23 13.42 -39.45 9.00
C THR A 23 13.74 -40.87 9.47
N GLN A 24 15.00 -41.28 9.28
CA GLN A 24 15.54 -42.53 9.78
C GLN A 24 15.81 -42.46 11.29
N PHE A 25 15.49 -43.54 12.00
CA PHE A 25 15.84 -43.71 13.40
C PHE A 25 16.32 -45.13 13.70
N THR A 26 17.17 -45.23 14.72
CA THR A 26 17.69 -46.51 15.21
C THR A 26 16.69 -47.15 16.15
N TYR A 27 16.36 -48.42 15.90
CA TYR A 27 15.55 -49.25 16.77
C TYR A 27 16.39 -50.42 17.27
N GLN A 28 16.46 -50.57 18.59
CA GLN A 28 17.10 -51.71 19.24
C GLN A 28 16.04 -52.54 19.97
N GLY A 29 16.04 -53.85 19.71
CA GLY A 29 15.10 -54.78 20.30
C GLY A 29 15.80 -55.98 20.93
N ARG A 30 15.05 -56.70 21.77
CA ARG A 30 15.44 -58.00 22.28
C ARG A 30 14.49 -59.08 21.75
N LEU A 31 15.02 -60.05 21.03
CA LEU A 31 14.32 -61.22 20.54
C LEU A 31 14.64 -62.44 21.43
N GLY A 32 13.60 -63.18 21.79
CA GLY A 32 13.75 -64.45 22.49
C GLY A 32 12.84 -65.51 21.88
N ASN A 33 13.24 -66.76 22.05
CA ASN A 33 12.47 -67.93 21.67
C ASN A 33 12.29 -68.84 22.91
N ALA A 34 11.03 -69.08 23.30
CA ALA A 34 10.69 -69.87 24.49
C ALA A 34 11.43 -69.47 25.79
N GLY A 35 11.69 -68.16 25.96
CA GLY A 35 12.38 -67.62 27.13
C GLY A 35 13.91 -67.64 27.07
N GLN A 36 14.51 -68.19 26.00
CA GLN A 36 15.94 -68.09 25.70
C GLN A 36 16.21 -66.95 24.73
N PRO A 37 17.38 -66.28 24.80
CA PRO A 37 17.78 -65.34 23.75
C PRO A 37 17.86 -66.05 22.40
N ALA A 38 17.42 -65.38 21.34
CA ALA A 38 17.59 -65.87 19.96
C ALA A 38 18.98 -65.50 19.43
N ASP A 39 19.53 -66.32 18.54
CA ASP A 39 20.84 -66.09 17.91
C ASP A 39 20.78 -66.35 16.41
N GLY A 40 21.62 -65.67 15.65
CA GLY A 40 21.77 -65.84 14.20
C GLY A 40 20.89 -64.91 13.35
N LEU A 41 20.85 -65.17 12.05
CA LEU A 41 20.23 -64.29 11.07
C LEU A 41 18.71 -64.45 11.01
N HIS A 42 18.02 -63.32 11.11
CA HIS A 42 16.56 -63.24 11.05
C HIS A 42 16.09 -62.21 10.01
N ASP A 43 14.94 -62.48 9.41
CA ASP A 43 14.22 -61.49 8.61
C ASP A 43 13.16 -60.81 9.48
N PHE A 44 13.05 -59.50 9.38
CA PHE A 44 12.07 -58.69 10.10
C PHE A 44 11.18 -57.89 9.15
N GLN A 45 9.92 -57.76 9.54
CA GLN A 45 8.97 -56.80 8.99
C GLN A 45 8.51 -55.87 10.10
N PHE A 46 8.61 -54.57 9.87
CA PHE A 46 8.10 -53.54 10.77
C PHE A 46 6.99 -52.76 10.09
N ARG A 47 5.89 -52.54 10.81
CA ARG A 47 4.74 -51.75 10.36
C ARG A 47 4.30 -50.81 11.47
N LEU A 48 3.87 -49.60 11.11
CA LEU A 48 3.24 -48.69 12.05
C LEU A 48 1.72 -48.83 12.01
N PHE A 49 1.10 -48.71 13.16
CA PHE A 49 -0.35 -48.70 13.36
C PHE A 49 -0.78 -47.50 14.19
N ASP A 50 -2.04 -47.10 14.04
CA ASP A 50 -2.67 -45.99 14.79
C ASP A 50 -3.34 -46.42 16.10
N ASP A 51 -3.31 -47.72 16.44
CA ASP A 51 -3.79 -48.29 17.70
C ASP A 51 -3.04 -49.60 18.04
N GLU A 52 -3.00 -49.93 19.34
CA GLU A 52 -2.28 -51.08 19.89
C GLU A 52 -2.80 -52.43 19.40
N ILE A 53 -4.12 -52.56 19.19
CA ILE A 53 -4.78 -53.85 18.95
C ILE A 53 -5.61 -53.83 17.66
N ALA A 54 -6.43 -52.80 17.45
CA ALA A 54 -7.42 -52.78 16.36
C ALA A 54 -7.15 -51.69 15.30
N GLY A 55 -5.95 -51.11 15.33
CA GLY A 55 -5.59 -49.98 14.46
C GLY A 55 -5.43 -50.33 12.99
N GLY A 56 -5.59 -49.32 12.15
CA GLY A 56 -5.19 -49.32 10.75
C GLY A 56 -3.69 -49.11 10.60
N GLN A 57 -3.10 -49.70 9.56
CA GLN A 57 -1.71 -49.48 9.24
C GLN A 57 -1.48 -48.04 8.75
N VAL A 58 -0.40 -47.42 9.20
CA VAL A 58 0.03 -46.07 8.82
C VAL A 58 1.40 -46.17 8.14
N GLY A 59 1.52 -45.64 6.92
CA GLY A 59 2.79 -45.65 6.19
C GLY A 59 3.15 -47.00 5.58
N VAL A 60 4.40 -47.13 5.16
CA VAL A 60 4.92 -48.28 4.38
C VAL A 60 5.54 -49.36 5.27
N ASP A 61 5.55 -50.60 4.79
CA ASP A 61 6.29 -51.71 5.42
C ASP A 61 7.80 -51.48 5.32
N GLN A 62 8.51 -51.71 6.42
CA GLN A 62 9.97 -51.81 6.43
C GLN A 62 10.34 -53.29 6.53
N SER A 63 10.86 -53.86 5.45
CA SER A 63 11.32 -55.24 5.40
C SER A 63 12.85 -55.30 5.40
N LEU A 64 13.42 -55.94 6.42
CA LEU A 64 14.86 -56.11 6.59
C LEU A 64 15.17 -57.60 6.58
N SER A 65 16.15 -58.01 5.76
CA SER A 65 16.56 -59.41 5.65
C SER A 65 17.94 -59.61 6.23
N SER A 66 18.21 -60.81 6.74
CA SER A 66 19.52 -61.19 7.28
C SER A 66 20.03 -60.24 8.38
N VAL A 67 19.13 -59.81 9.27
CA VAL A 67 19.50 -59.02 10.46
C VAL A 67 20.15 -59.97 11.46
N ASP A 68 21.36 -59.63 11.89
CA ASP A 68 22.07 -60.39 12.91
C ASP A 68 21.45 -60.16 14.29
N VAL A 69 21.11 -61.25 14.95
CA VAL A 69 20.64 -61.26 16.34
C VAL A 69 21.70 -61.98 17.15
N ASP A 70 22.33 -61.27 18.09
CA ASP A 70 23.39 -61.80 18.93
C ASP A 70 22.98 -61.71 20.40
N ALA A 71 22.98 -62.84 21.10
CA ALA A 71 22.49 -62.98 22.47
C ALA A 71 21.09 -62.37 22.67
N GLY A 72 20.25 -62.49 21.65
CA GLY A 72 18.89 -61.95 21.60
C GLY A 72 18.81 -60.47 21.33
N ILE A 73 19.90 -59.73 21.06
CA ILE A 73 19.85 -58.29 20.77
C ILE A 73 20.01 -58.07 19.26
N PHE A 74 19.22 -57.14 18.74
CA PHE A 74 19.38 -56.64 17.37
C PHE A 74 19.25 -55.12 17.33
N THR A 75 19.93 -54.50 16.37
CA THR A 75 19.85 -53.06 16.11
C THR A 75 19.62 -52.86 14.62
N VAL A 76 18.61 -52.06 14.27
CA VAL A 76 18.24 -51.76 12.88
C VAL A 76 18.00 -50.27 12.69
N GLN A 77 18.09 -49.80 11.46
CA GLN A 77 17.63 -48.48 11.06
C GLN A 77 16.25 -48.61 10.39
N LEU A 78 15.29 -47.79 10.81
CA LEU A 78 13.93 -47.76 10.26
C LEU A 78 13.66 -46.38 9.70
N ASP A 79 12.98 -46.32 8.55
CA ASP A 79 12.55 -45.05 7.94
C ASP A 79 11.14 -45.17 7.37
N PHE A 80 10.17 -44.61 8.08
CA PHE A 80 8.76 -44.59 7.66
C PHE A 80 8.40 -43.28 6.91
N GLY A 81 9.38 -42.41 6.65
CA GLY A 81 9.15 -41.05 6.18
C GLY A 81 8.57 -40.13 7.26
N ASP A 82 8.27 -38.89 6.87
CA ASP A 82 7.73 -37.84 7.74
C ASP A 82 6.21 -37.95 7.95
N GLY A 83 5.46 -38.37 6.93
CA GLY A 83 3.99 -38.42 6.93
C GLY A 83 3.36 -39.17 8.11
N PRO A 84 3.87 -40.35 8.51
CA PRO A 84 3.30 -41.09 9.65
C PRO A 84 3.44 -40.40 11.00
N PHE A 85 4.38 -39.48 11.21
CA PHE A 85 4.70 -38.89 12.53
C PHE A 85 4.06 -37.51 12.74
N ASN A 86 2.73 -37.47 12.80
CA ASN A 86 1.93 -36.24 12.86
C ASN A 86 1.40 -35.90 14.29
N ALA A 87 2.23 -36.09 15.32
CA ALA A 87 1.91 -35.92 16.74
C ALA A 87 0.84 -36.87 17.34
N ALA A 88 0.18 -37.71 16.53
CA ALA A 88 -0.64 -38.80 17.05
C ALA A 88 0.24 -40.00 17.48
N PRO A 89 -0.16 -40.78 18.52
CA PRO A 89 0.55 -41.98 18.93
C PRO A 89 0.69 -43.01 17.80
N ARG A 90 1.80 -43.76 17.80
CA ARG A 90 2.04 -44.87 16.85
C ARG A 90 2.41 -46.15 17.58
N TRP A 91 2.06 -47.28 16.99
CA TRP A 91 2.40 -48.60 17.49
C TRP A 91 3.16 -49.39 16.43
N LEU A 92 4.33 -49.88 16.79
CA LEU A 92 5.20 -50.71 15.97
C LEU A 92 4.77 -52.17 16.09
N GLU A 93 4.26 -52.73 15.01
CA GLU A 93 4.13 -54.17 14.84
C GLU A 93 5.44 -54.73 14.30
N ILE A 94 5.89 -55.82 14.91
CA ILE A 94 7.11 -56.52 14.51
C ILE A 94 6.71 -57.93 14.15
N ALA A 95 7.06 -58.36 12.94
CA ALA A 95 6.94 -59.74 12.52
C ALA A 95 8.33 -60.27 12.15
N VAL A 96 8.66 -61.46 12.63
CA VAL A 96 10.01 -62.04 12.54
C VAL A 96 9.96 -63.49 12.09
N ARG A 97 11.02 -63.92 11.41
CA ARG A 97 11.32 -65.32 11.13
C ARG A 97 12.84 -65.51 11.05
N GLU A 98 13.31 -66.75 11.21
CA GLU A 98 14.68 -67.09 10.83
C GLU A 98 14.87 -66.83 9.32
N THR A 99 16.04 -66.35 8.91
CA THR A 99 16.29 -66.02 7.50
C THR A 99 16.14 -67.27 6.63
N GLY A 100 15.30 -67.16 5.59
CA GLY A 100 14.97 -68.28 4.70
C GLY A 100 13.95 -69.28 5.26
N ALA A 101 13.40 -69.05 6.46
CA ALA A 101 12.29 -69.82 6.99
C ALA A 101 10.95 -69.44 6.34
N GLY A 102 9.87 -70.12 6.75
CA GLY A 102 8.52 -69.99 6.20
C GLY A 102 7.82 -68.66 6.52
N ALA A 103 6.60 -68.74 7.04
CA ALA A 103 5.80 -67.56 7.37
C ALA A 103 6.40 -66.75 8.53
N TYR A 104 6.17 -65.44 8.52
CA TYR A 104 6.52 -64.56 9.64
C TYR A 104 5.63 -64.82 10.86
N THR A 105 6.24 -64.77 12.04
CA THR A 105 5.53 -64.76 13.32
C THR A 105 5.39 -63.31 13.80
N THR A 106 4.15 -62.85 13.99
CA THR A 106 3.89 -61.51 14.55
C THR A 106 4.08 -61.52 16.06
N LEU A 107 4.88 -60.59 16.57
CA LEU A 107 5.14 -60.40 17.99
C LEU A 107 4.05 -59.49 18.57
N THR A 108 3.41 -59.94 19.64
CA THR A 108 2.36 -59.19 20.36
C THR A 108 2.74 -58.99 21.82
N PRO A 109 2.34 -57.86 22.46
CA PRO A 109 1.59 -56.73 21.88
C PRO A 109 2.47 -55.80 21.01
N ARG A 110 1.83 -54.93 20.21
CA ARG A 110 2.54 -53.90 19.44
C ARG A 110 3.21 -52.89 20.37
N GLN A 111 4.40 -52.43 20.02
CA GLN A 111 5.16 -51.51 20.87
C GLN A 111 4.81 -50.06 20.55
N ARG A 112 4.35 -49.28 21.55
CA ARG A 112 4.11 -47.85 21.38
C ARG A 112 5.41 -47.09 21.08
N ILE A 113 5.42 -46.34 19.99
CA ILE A 113 6.42 -45.31 19.68
C ILE A 113 5.86 -43.97 20.13
N GLY A 114 6.49 -43.39 21.16
CA GLY A 114 6.17 -42.04 21.64
C GLY A 114 6.90 -40.97 20.84
N ALA A 115 6.46 -39.72 20.96
CA ALA A 115 7.23 -38.58 20.50
C ALA A 115 8.58 -38.53 21.23
N ALA A 116 9.68 -38.29 20.50
CA ALA A 116 10.96 -37.98 21.12
C ALA A 116 10.87 -36.62 21.85
N PRO A 117 11.60 -36.40 22.96
CA PRO A 117 11.52 -35.15 23.74
C PRO A 117 11.70 -33.87 22.92
N PHE A 118 12.55 -33.89 21.88
CA PHE A 118 12.78 -32.74 20.99
C PHE A 118 11.63 -32.48 19.99
N ALA A 119 10.68 -33.41 19.83
CA ALA A 119 9.49 -33.21 19.01
C ALA A 119 8.35 -32.49 19.76
N ILE A 120 8.49 -32.24 21.07
CA ILE A 120 7.46 -31.57 21.87
C ILE A 120 7.41 -30.05 21.56
N GLU A 121 8.53 -29.46 21.12
CA GLU A 121 8.58 -28.02 20.83
C GLU A 121 8.05 -27.63 19.45
N THR A 122 7.79 -28.58 18.53
CA THR A 122 7.24 -28.25 17.20
C THR A 122 5.77 -27.79 17.23
N LEU A 123 5.10 -27.90 18.39
CA LEU A 123 3.80 -27.25 18.61
C LEU A 123 3.92 -25.72 18.68
N PHE A 124 5.12 -25.19 18.91
CA PHE A 124 5.41 -23.77 18.92
C PHE A 124 6.43 -23.42 17.83
N VAL A 125 6.07 -22.44 17.00
CA VAL A 125 7.04 -21.81 16.11
C VAL A 125 8.01 -21.02 17.00
N ALA A 126 9.27 -21.46 17.07
CA ALA A 126 10.28 -20.73 17.82
C ALA A 126 10.43 -19.29 17.26
N PRO A 127 10.73 -18.28 18.10
CA PRO A 127 10.97 -16.92 17.62
C PRO A 127 12.03 -16.91 16.50
N GLY A 128 11.67 -16.33 15.34
CA GLY A 128 12.54 -16.28 14.17
C GLY A 128 12.60 -17.55 13.31
N ALA A 129 11.87 -18.62 13.66
CA ALA A 129 11.82 -19.85 12.85
C ALA A 129 11.06 -19.67 11.53
N VAL A 130 10.22 -18.65 11.43
CA VAL A 130 9.57 -18.27 10.17
C VAL A 130 10.42 -17.20 9.50
N ASP A 131 11.22 -17.62 8.54
CA ASP A 131 11.94 -16.74 7.63
C ASP A 131 11.23 -16.63 6.27
N ASN A 132 11.85 -15.95 5.31
CA ASN A 132 11.28 -15.77 3.97
C ASN A 132 11.19 -17.08 3.16
N ILE A 133 11.89 -18.14 3.57
CA ILE A 133 11.83 -19.45 2.90
C ILE A 133 10.69 -20.28 3.47
N ALA A 134 10.44 -20.16 4.78
CA ALA A 134 9.35 -20.84 5.47
C ALA A 134 7.95 -20.42 4.96
N LEU A 135 7.80 -19.17 4.50
CA LEU A 135 6.58 -18.70 3.84
C LEU A 135 6.74 -18.73 2.33
N GLN A 136 6.10 -19.69 1.67
CA GLN A 136 5.99 -19.70 0.21
C GLN A 136 5.26 -18.46 -0.31
N ASP A 137 5.46 -18.13 -1.59
CA ASP A 137 4.74 -17.06 -2.27
C ASP A 137 3.22 -17.24 -2.11
N ASN A 138 2.54 -16.16 -1.69
CA ASN A 138 1.10 -16.14 -1.42
C ASN A 138 0.63 -17.04 -0.26
N ALA A 139 1.55 -17.51 0.59
CA ALA A 139 1.19 -18.34 1.75
C ALA A 139 0.29 -17.61 2.76
N VAL A 140 0.39 -16.29 2.89
CA VAL A 140 -0.48 -15.48 3.75
C VAL A 140 -1.58 -14.85 2.90
N THR A 141 -2.78 -15.43 2.95
CA THR A 141 -3.98 -14.94 2.25
C THR A 141 -4.81 -14.06 3.17
N THR A 142 -5.81 -13.37 2.63
CA THR A 142 -6.72 -12.52 3.42
C THR A 142 -7.42 -13.30 4.54
N GLN A 143 -7.80 -14.57 4.33
CA GLN A 143 -8.42 -15.37 5.40
C GLN A 143 -7.48 -15.70 6.56
N LYS A 144 -6.16 -15.62 6.34
CA LYS A 144 -5.14 -15.91 7.36
C LYS A 144 -4.77 -14.67 8.18
N ILE A 145 -5.25 -13.49 7.77
CA ILE A 145 -5.10 -12.23 8.48
C ILE A 145 -6.44 -11.90 9.12
N ALA A 146 -6.47 -11.87 10.45
CA ALA A 146 -7.66 -11.44 11.16
C ALA A 146 -7.94 -9.95 10.88
N ASP A 147 -9.22 -9.59 10.74
CA ASP A 147 -9.63 -8.22 10.46
C ASP A 147 -9.16 -7.27 11.57
N GLY A 148 -8.51 -6.18 11.16
CA GLY A 148 -8.00 -5.15 12.07
C GLY A 148 -6.61 -5.41 12.66
N ASN A 149 -5.96 -6.53 12.35
CA ASN A 149 -4.64 -6.85 12.91
C ASN A 149 -3.45 -6.17 12.24
N ILE A 150 -3.62 -5.55 11.05
CA ILE A 150 -2.54 -4.78 10.40
C ILE A 150 -2.62 -3.33 10.90
N PHE A 151 -1.70 -2.97 11.79
CA PHE A 151 -1.55 -1.63 12.34
C PHE A 151 -0.52 -0.80 11.56
N HIS A 152 -0.41 0.49 11.89
CA HIS A 152 0.48 1.41 11.19
C HIS A 152 1.96 1.00 11.27
N ASP A 153 2.40 0.42 12.39
CA ASP A 153 3.76 -0.07 12.57
C ASP A 153 4.08 -1.30 11.70
N ASP A 154 3.05 -2.06 11.30
CA ASP A 154 3.20 -3.24 10.42
C ASP A 154 3.39 -2.84 8.95
N LEU A 155 3.11 -1.58 8.59
CA LEU A 155 3.26 -1.04 7.25
C LEU A 155 4.44 -0.07 7.20
N ALA A 156 5.53 -0.51 6.56
CA ALA A 156 6.66 0.38 6.28
C ALA A 156 6.23 1.61 5.45
N ASN A 157 6.99 2.70 5.57
CA ASN A 157 6.80 3.88 4.73
C ASN A 157 6.77 3.49 3.24
N PHE A 158 5.77 4.00 2.51
CA PHE A 158 5.52 3.72 1.10
C PHE A 158 5.07 2.27 0.76
N ALA A 159 4.78 1.42 1.75
CA ALA A 159 4.29 0.05 1.50
C ALA A 159 2.99 0.04 0.68
N VAL A 160 2.13 1.04 0.86
CA VAL A 160 0.88 1.21 0.11
C VAL A 160 1.10 2.20 -1.05
N GLY A 161 1.59 1.70 -2.18
CA GLY A 161 1.69 2.48 -3.42
C GLY A 161 0.36 2.65 -4.15
N THR A 162 0.33 3.48 -5.19
CA THR A 162 -0.90 3.79 -5.98
C THR A 162 -1.56 2.54 -6.56
N ALA A 163 -0.80 1.55 -7.02
CA ALA A 163 -1.33 0.27 -7.52
C ALA A 163 -2.04 -0.58 -6.45
N LYS A 164 -1.83 -0.28 -5.16
CA LYS A 164 -2.46 -0.97 -4.01
C LYS A 164 -3.72 -0.25 -3.52
N LEU A 165 -3.94 1.01 -3.94
CA LEU A 165 -5.17 1.74 -3.70
C LEU A 165 -6.09 1.60 -4.91
N SER A 166 -7.18 0.85 -4.76
CA SER A 166 -8.22 0.81 -5.78
C SER A 166 -8.88 2.19 -5.95
N ASN A 167 -9.45 2.44 -7.14
CA ASN A 167 -10.24 3.65 -7.37
C ASN A 167 -11.29 3.81 -6.27
N GLN A 168 -11.43 5.03 -5.74
CA GLN A 168 -12.36 5.39 -4.65
C GLN A 168 -12.08 4.72 -3.28
N ALA A 169 -10.94 4.05 -3.10
CA ALA A 169 -10.59 3.46 -1.81
C ALA A 169 -10.49 4.52 -0.69
N VAL A 170 -9.98 5.71 -1.01
CA VAL A 170 -9.95 6.87 -0.11
C VAL A 170 -11.25 7.66 -0.26
N THR A 171 -12.17 7.45 0.68
CA THR A 171 -13.46 8.17 0.73
C THR A 171 -13.37 9.39 1.63
N ARG A 172 -14.37 10.29 1.57
CA ARG A 172 -14.41 11.52 2.40
C ARG A 172 -14.22 11.24 3.90
N LEU A 173 -14.76 10.13 4.41
CA LEU A 173 -14.61 9.73 5.82
C LEU A 173 -13.19 9.31 6.21
N LYS A 174 -12.34 8.96 5.24
CA LYS A 174 -10.93 8.58 5.46
C LYS A 174 -9.98 9.78 5.39
N ILE A 175 -10.46 10.94 4.94
CA ILE A 175 -9.70 12.18 4.88
C ILE A 175 -10.11 13.01 6.09
N ALA A 176 -9.18 13.26 6.99
CA ALA A 176 -9.45 14.12 8.15
C ALA A 176 -9.68 15.58 7.71
N ASP A 177 -10.40 16.34 8.53
CA ASP A 177 -10.60 17.77 8.30
C ASP A 177 -9.23 18.48 8.18
N ASN A 178 -9.09 19.34 7.17
CA ASN A 178 -7.84 20.04 6.83
C ASN A 178 -6.65 19.15 6.40
N ALA A 179 -6.86 17.86 6.14
CA ALA A 179 -5.77 16.98 5.70
C ALA A 179 -5.22 17.32 4.29
N ILE A 180 -6.02 17.99 3.47
CA ILE A 180 -5.61 18.45 2.14
C ILE A 180 -5.29 19.95 2.22
N GLY A 181 -4.00 20.27 2.29
CA GLY A 181 -3.48 21.63 2.22
C GLY A 181 -2.92 21.97 0.84
N THR A 182 -2.29 23.14 0.71
CA THR A 182 -1.72 23.61 -0.56
C THR A 182 -0.64 22.68 -1.11
N SER A 183 0.15 22.02 -0.26
CA SER A 183 1.17 21.06 -0.70
C SER A 183 0.60 19.78 -1.33
N GLN A 184 -0.68 19.48 -1.13
CA GLN A 184 -1.36 18.29 -1.69
C GLN A 184 -2.12 18.62 -2.98
N ILE A 185 -2.23 19.90 -3.33
CA ILE A 185 -2.92 20.38 -4.53
C ILE A 185 -1.84 20.99 -5.43
N GLU A 186 -1.55 20.35 -6.55
CA GLU A 186 -0.60 20.91 -7.51
C GLU A 186 -1.16 22.20 -8.13
N ASP A 187 -0.25 23.09 -8.55
CA ASP A 187 -0.63 24.33 -9.23
C ASP A 187 -1.48 24.03 -10.47
N ASP A 188 -2.47 24.88 -10.73
CA ASP A 188 -3.42 24.79 -11.84
C ASP A 188 -4.33 23.54 -11.87
N VAL A 189 -4.27 22.65 -10.86
CA VAL A 189 -5.18 21.47 -10.78
C VAL A 189 -6.63 21.87 -10.54
N VAL A 190 -6.87 22.91 -9.74
CA VAL A 190 -8.23 23.42 -9.50
C VAL A 190 -8.58 24.42 -10.60
N THR A 191 -9.27 23.94 -11.62
CA THR A 191 -9.71 24.75 -12.75
C THR A 191 -11.14 25.28 -12.54
N SER A 192 -11.60 26.18 -13.42
CA SER A 192 -13.00 26.64 -13.39
C SER A 192 -14.02 25.53 -13.62
N ALA A 193 -13.63 24.38 -14.18
CA ALA A 193 -14.51 23.23 -14.35
C ALA A 193 -14.73 22.46 -13.04
N ASP A 194 -13.78 22.55 -12.10
CA ASP A 194 -13.83 21.88 -10.79
C ASP A 194 -14.64 22.70 -9.77
N ILE A 195 -14.85 23.99 -10.06
CA ILE A 195 -15.61 24.92 -9.23
C ILE A 195 -16.99 25.14 -9.86
N ARG A 196 -18.04 24.86 -9.09
CA ARG A 196 -19.40 25.17 -9.53
C ARG A 196 -19.62 26.69 -9.53
N ASP A 197 -20.18 27.22 -10.61
CA ASP A 197 -20.48 28.64 -10.72
C ASP A 197 -21.31 29.16 -9.54
N GLY A 198 -20.84 30.28 -8.97
CA GLY A 198 -21.50 30.98 -7.87
C GLY A 198 -21.35 30.34 -6.48
N THR A 199 -20.59 29.24 -6.32
CA THR A 199 -20.34 28.65 -5.00
C THR A 199 -19.21 29.31 -4.22
N ILE A 200 -18.31 30.01 -4.91
CA ILE A 200 -17.31 30.86 -4.28
C ILE A 200 -17.90 32.26 -4.18
N THR A 201 -18.21 32.67 -2.96
CA THR A 201 -18.76 33.97 -2.59
C THR A 201 -17.65 34.87 -2.04
N PRO A 202 -17.88 36.20 -1.92
CA PRO A 202 -16.91 37.08 -1.28
C PRO A 202 -16.53 36.68 0.16
N ASP A 203 -17.35 35.89 0.86
CA ASP A 203 -17.05 35.40 2.21
C ASP A 203 -16.09 34.19 2.20
N ASP A 204 -15.98 33.46 1.07
CA ASP A 204 -15.13 32.28 0.92
C ASP A 204 -13.68 32.64 0.56
N ILE A 205 -13.44 33.89 0.19
CA ILE A 205 -12.12 34.46 -0.07
C ILE A 205 -11.87 35.47 1.03
N ASP A 206 -10.69 35.40 1.67
CA ASP A 206 -10.27 36.36 2.69
C ASP A 206 -10.02 37.76 2.08
N GLY A 207 -11.10 38.46 1.73
CA GLY A 207 -11.13 39.87 1.32
C GLY A 207 -10.49 40.23 -0.03
N GLY A 208 -10.01 39.25 -0.81
CA GLY A 208 -9.45 39.48 -2.13
C GLY A 208 -10.50 40.05 -3.09
N LEU A 209 -10.20 41.17 -3.74
CA LEU A 209 -11.07 41.83 -4.73
C LEU A 209 -11.19 40.95 -5.99
N TYR A 210 -12.39 40.40 -6.29
CA TYR A 210 -12.64 39.64 -7.52
C TYR A 210 -13.31 40.51 -8.60
N ALA A 211 -12.61 40.78 -9.70
CA ALA A 211 -13.20 41.35 -10.91
C ALA A 211 -13.57 40.24 -11.91
N ARG A 212 -14.87 40.15 -12.30
CA ARG A 212 -15.24 39.44 -13.53
C ARG A 212 -14.74 40.25 -14.72
N LYS A 213 -14.12 39.59 -15.70
CA LYS A 213 -13.57 40.16 -16.96
C LYS A 213 -14.56 41.02 -17.79
N THR A 214 -15.83 41.11 -17.41
CA THR A 214 -16.92 41.59 -18.27
C THR A 214 -17.91 42.55 -17.60
N GLN A 215 -17.65 43.07 -16.40
CA GLN A 215 -18.64 43.96 -15.75
C GLN A 215 -18.03 45.24 -15.18
N VAL A 216 -18.15 46.33 -15.95
CA VAL A 216 -17.98 47.70 -15.45
C VAL A 216 -19.21 48.05 -14.61
N LEU A 217 -19.02 48.28 -13.32
CA LEU A 217 -20.07 48.75 -12.40
C LEU A 217 -20.22 50.27 -12.56
N TYR A 218 -21.29 50.72 -13.25
CA TYR A 218 -21.64 52.14 -13.35
C TYR A 218 -22.44 52.61 -12.12
N TYR A 219 -21.96 53.64 -11.42
CA TYR A 219 -22.76 54.43 -10.48
C TYR A 219 -22.71 55.91 -10.87
N THR A 220 -23.73 56.41 -11.55
CA THR A 220 -23.93 57.86 -11.70
C THR A 220 -24.79 58.35 -10.54
N SER A 221 -24.19 59.07 -9.58
CA SER A 221 -25.01 59.84 -8.65
C SER A 221 -25.46 61.12 -9.37
N GLN A 222 -26.77 61.23 -9.64
CA GLN A 222 -27.42 62.42 -10.22
C GLN A 222 -27.26 63.69 -9.36
N ALA A 223 -26.64 63.59 -8.19
CA ALA A 223 -26.65 64.60 -7.14
C ALA A 223 -25.77 65.84 -7.42
N ALA A 224 -24.92 65.87 -8.46
CA ALA A 224 -23.93 66.93 -8.63
C ALA A 224 -24.09 67.85 -9.86
N VAL A 225 -25.24 67.86 -10.54
CA VAL A 225 -25.46 68.82 -11.65
C VAL A 225 -25.56 70.28 -11.17
N SER A 226 -25.64 70.53 -9.86
CA SER A 226 -25.88 71.87 -9.29
C SER A 226 -24.65 72.76 -9.09
N ALA A 227 -23.47 72.44 -9.64
CA ALA A 227 -22.29 73.30 -9.56
C ALA A 227 -21.35 73.19 -10.76
N GLY A 228 -21.87 72.76 -11.92
CA GLY A 228 -21.04 72.54 -13.11
C GLY A 228 -20.00 71.44 -12.92
N LYS A 229 -20.29 70.36 -12.17
CA LYS A 229 -19.34 69.26 -11.94
C LYS A 229 -20.03 67.92 -12.23
N VAL A 230 -19.63 67.24 -13.30
CA VAL A 230 -20.06 65.86 -13.55
C VAL A 230 -18.98 64.93 -13.02
N VAL A 231 -19.29 64.20 -11.95
CA VAL A 231 -18.40 63.18 -11.40
C VAL A 231 -18.76 61.84 -12.01
N ALA A 232 -17.91 61.33 -12.89
CA ALA A 232 -18.01 59.98 -13.44
C ALA A 232 -16.92 59.14 -12.78
N THR A 233 -17.32 58.17 -11.95
CA THR A 233 -16.33 57.24 -11.41
C THR A 233 -16.13 56.14 -12.43
N VAL A 234 -14.92 56.03 -12.99
CA VAL A 234 -14.56 54.97 -13.93
C VAL A 234 -13.51 54.11 -13.25
N SER A 235 -13.87 52.87 -12.95
CA SER A 235 -12.91 51.85 -12.50
C SER A 235 -12.38 51.15 -13.75
N CYS A 236 -11.12 51.41 -14.10
CA CYS A 236 -10.41 50.63 -15.10
C CYS A 236 -9.84 49.39 -14.39
N ALA A 237 -10.13 48.20 -14.90
CA ALA A 237 -9.70 46.94 -14.30
C ALA A 237 -8.49 46.35 -15.05
N ASP A 238 -7.31 46.54 -14.50
CA ASP A 238 -6.21 45.58 -14.56
C ASP A 238 -5.53 45.51 -13.17
N ASN A 239 -4.66 44.51 -12.97
CA ASN A 239 -4.24 43.93 -11.69
C ASN A 239 -3.61 44.88 -10.62
N ASN A 240 -3.74 46.20 -10.73
CA ASN A 240 -3.32 47.21 -9.76
C ASN A 240 -4.37 48.33 -9.57
N ASP A 241 -5.63 47.95 -9.32
CA ASP A 241 -6.81 48.81 -9.08
C ASP A 241 -6.63 49.94 -8.04
N ILE A 242 -6.03 51.06 -8.44
CA ILE A 242 -6.28 52.36 -7.79
C ILE A 242 -7.54 52.93 -8.45
N PRO A 243 -8.64 53.17 -7.72
CA PRO A 243 -9.82 53.80 -8.30
C PRO A 243 -9.45 55.21 -8.80
N VAL A 244 -9.42 55.40 -10.12
CA VAL A 244 -9.21 56.72 -10.70
C VAL A 244 -10.55 57.45 -10.70
N ILE A 245 -10.70 58.41 -9.78
CA ILE A 245 -11.85 59.32 -9.78
C ILE A 245 -11.67 60.29 -10.96
N ALA A 246 -12.34 60.02 -12.07
CA ALA A 246 -12.37 60.91 -13.23
C ALA A 246 -13.43 62.00 -13.01
N VAL A 247 -13.00 63.18 -12.56
CA VAL A 247 -13.89 64.35 -12.50
C VAL A 247 -13.85 65.06 -13.85
N CYS A 248 -14.93 64.99 -14.63
CA CYS A 248 -15.10 65.87 -15.79
C CYS A 248 -15.51 67.26 -15.26
N ASN A 249 -14.51 68.13 -15.09
CA ASN A 249 -14.66 69.49 -14.57
C ASN A 249 -14.67 70.50 -15.73
N PRO A 250 -15.81 71.06 -16.14
CA PRO A 250 -15.81 72.21 -17.03
C PRO A 250 -15.13 73.40 -16.32
N LEU A 251 -14.20 74.06 -17.01
CA LEU A 251 -13.48 75.25 -16.51
C LEU A 251 -14.36 76.51 -16.36
N LEU A 252 -15.68 76.38 -16.55
CA LEU A 252 -16.61 77.52 -16.59
C LEU A 252 -17.89 77.19 -15.82
N THR A 253 -18.30 78.10 -14.96
CA THR A 253 -19.52 78.08 -14.14
C THR A 253 -20.78 78.31 -14.99
N LEU A 254 -20.96 77.53 -16.06
CA LEU A 254 -22.12 77.63 -16.94
C LEU A 254 -23.12 76.55 -16.58
N SER A 255 -24.24 76.98 -16.00
CA SER A 255 -25.40 76.18 -15.61
C SER A 255 -26.20 75.58 -16.78
N ALA A 256 -25.57 75.38 -17.95
CA ALA A 256 -26.21 74.95 -19.21
C ALA A 256 -25.40 73.88 -19.97
N LEU A 257 -24.56 73.11 -19.28
CA LEU A 257 -23.81 72.01 -19.87
C LEU A 257 -24.55 70.68 -19.66
N ARG A 258 -24.73 69.93 -20.75
CA ARG A 258 -25.27 68.57 -20.73
C ARG A 258 -24.21 67.59 -21.26
N LEU A 259 -24.07 66.45 -20.59
CA LEU A 259 -23.28 65.32 -21.10
C LEU A 259 -24.08 64.61 -22.20
N VAL A 260 -23.53 64.51 -23.42
CA VAL A 260 -24.31 64.06 -24.59
C VAL A 260 -23.81 62.74 -25.18
N SER A 261 -22.57 62.32 -24.90
CA SER A 261 -22.07 61.01 -25.33
C SER A 261 -20.83 60.59 -24.56
N GLU A 262 -20.77 59.30 -24.22
CA GLU A 262 -19.56 58.58 -23.85
C GLU A 262 -19.23 57.65 -25.02
N ARG A 263 -18.04 57.77 -25.60
CA ARG A 263 -17.55 56.76 -26.56
C ARG A 263 -16.37 56.07 -25.90
N ILE A 264 -16.60 54.83 -25.48
CA ILE A 264 -15.55 53.93 -24.99
C ILE A 264 -14.97 53.25 -26.22
N SER A 265 -13.69 53.45 -26.51
CA SER A 265 -12.96 52.60 -27.44
C SER A 265 -12.64 51.30 -26.71
N ASP A 266 -13.37 50.24 -27.06
CA ASP A 266 -13.26 48.90 -26.45
C ASP A 266 -11.87 48.28 -26.67
N PHE A 267 -11.52 47.33 -25.81
CA PHE A 267 -10.31 46.50 -25.81
C PHE A 267 -10.19 45.70 -27.12
N GLY A 268 -9.67 46.33 -28.18
CA GLY A 268 -9.02 45.60 -29.25
C GLY A 268 -7.71 45.00 -28.73
N SER A 269 -7.43 43.74 -29.06
CA SER A 269 -6.34 42.92 -28.50
C SER A 269 -4.92 43.51 -28.59
N ASP A 270 -4.69 44.62 -29.30
CA ASP A 270 -3.35 45.04 -29.70
C ASP A 270 -3.11 46.58 -29.74
N ALA A 271 -3.89 47.41 -29.02
CA ALA A 271 -3.73 48.88 -29.16
C ALA A 271 -3.94 49.71 -27.88
N GLY A 272 -2.86 49.91 -27.11
CA GLY A 272 -2.66 51.10 -26.26
C GLY A 272 -3.55 51.25 -24.99
N PRO A 273 -3.31 52.30 -24.18
CA PRO A 273 -4.07 52.57 -22.95
C PRO A 273 -5.55 52.88 -23.24
N ALA A 274 -6.46 52.37 -22.39
CA ALA A 274 -7.88 52.66 -22.49
C ALA A 274 -8.14 54.17 -22.34
N THR A 275 -8.96 54.76 -23.23
CA THR A 275 -9.30 56.19 -23.15
C THR A 275 -10.80 56.38 -22.95
N LEU A 276 -11.17 57.21 -21.97
CA LEU A 276 -12.51 57.73 -21.79
C LEU A 276 -12.56 59.12 -22.44
N GLN A 277 -13.46 59.30 -23.40
CA GLN A 277 -13.75 60.63 -23.97
C GLN A 277 -15.05 61.18 -23.38
N CYS A 278 -14.93 62.23 -22.58
CA CYS A 278 -16.06 63.04 -22.10
C CYS A 278 -16.39 64.09 -23.18
N ARG A 279 -17.60 64.03 -23.78
CA ARG A 279 -18.12 65.10 -24.65
C ARG A 279 -19.26 65.85 -23.95
N MET A 280 -19.01 67.11 -23.62
CA MET A 280 -20.02 68.03 -23.09
C MET A 280 -20.51 68.97 -24.19
N VAL A 281 -21.81 69.22 -24.25
CA VAL A 281 -22.41 70.20 -25.17
C VAL A 281 -23.06 71.31 -24.34
N ASN A 282 -22.85 72.54 -24.78
CA ASN A 282 -23.53 73.71 -24.24
C ASN A 282 -24.90 73.84 -24.91
N ASP A 283 -25.98 73.84 -24.13
CA ASP A 283 -27.35 74.00 -24.65
C ASP A 283 -27.64 75.48 -25.03
N ASN A 284 -26.71 76.41 -24.80
CA ASN A 284 -26.82 77.79 -25.28
C ASN A 284 -26.37 77.91 -26.75
N PRO A 285 -27.28 78.22 -27.70
CA PRO A 285 -26.98 78.27 -29.13
C PRO A 285 -26.02 79.39 -29.56
N SER A 286 -25.65 80.30 -28.64
CA SER A 286 -24.74 81.41 -28.91
C SER A 286 -23.26 81.14 -28.56
N VAL A 287 -22.93 79.99 -27.95
CA VAL A 287 -21.55 79.62 -27.59
C VAL A 287 -21.28 78.15 -27.93
N PRO A 288 -20.75 77.84 -29.13
CA PRO A 288 -20.52 76.47 -29.56
C PRO A 288 -19.16 75.96 -29.06
N GLU A 289 -18.97 75.87 -27.75
CA GLU A 289 -17.79 75.19 -27.22
C GLU A 289 -18.16 73.76 -26.82
N ALA A 290 -17.82 72.82 -27.71
CA ALA A 290 -17.76 71.39 -27.38
C ALA A 290 -16.36 71.13 -26.80
N PHE A 291 -16.30 70.87 -25.49
CA PHE A 291 -15.04 70.50 -24.84
C PHE A 291 -14.86 68.98 -24.93
N GLU A 292 -13.75 68.54 -25.51
CA GLU A 292 -13.33 67.15 -25.51
C GLU A 292 -12.19 66.97 -24.51
N ALA A 293 -12.44 66.19 -23.46
CA ALA A 293 -11.40 65.74 -22.54
C ALA A 293 -11.18 64.24 -22.77
N THR A 294 -9.95 63.87 -23.12
CA THR A 294 -9.52 62.46 -23.22
C THR A 294 -8.78 62.10 -21.94
N ILE A 295 -9.30 61.13 -21.20
CA ILE A 295 -8.65 60.60 -19.99
C ILE A 295 -8.12 59.20 -20.34
N GLY A 296 -6.80 59.03 -20.30
CA GLY A 296 -6.15 57.73 -20.51
C GLY A 296 -5.93 57.00 -19.19
N CYS A 297 -6.39 55.74 -19.11
CA CYS A 297 -5.97 54.79 -18.09
C CYS A 297 -4.63 54.18 -18.54
N VAL A 298 -3.53 54.55 -17.88
CA VAL A 298 -2.19 54.01 -18.16
C VAL A 298 -1.94 52.85 -17.21
N ALA A 299 -1.74 51.65 -17.76
CA ALA A 299 -1.21 50.51 -17.00
C ALA A 299 0.19 50.90 -16.47
N VAL A 300 0.35 50.91 -15.15
CA VAL A 300 1.67 51.10 -14.53
C VAL A 300 2.34 49.71 -14.51
N PRO A 301 3.56 49.56 -15.05
CA PRO A 301 4.22 48.26 -15.17
C PRO A 301 4.51 47.57 -13.84
#